data_AF-A0A1P8WHX5-F1
#
_entry.id   AF-A0A1P8WHX5-F1
#
_cell.length_a   1.000
_cell.length_b   1.000
_cell.length_c   1.000
_cell.angle_alpha   90.00
_cell.angle_beta   90.00
_cell.angle_gamma   90.00
#
_symmetry.space_group_name_H-M   'P 1'
#
loop_
_entity.id
_entity.type
_entity.pdbx_description
1 polymer ?
#
loop_
_entity_poly.entity_id
_entity_poly.type
_entity_poly.pdbx_seq_one_letter_code
_entity_poly.pdbx_strand_id
1 'polypeptide(L)'
;MSYKQLFLLILTIWSAELFTRLLFDAMIPPQMEYRTVYLEKDAKKDLFLGSTLGDFGRRGWKIVGVNPDPDNGQQMIVFMQRQTILRMNQ
;
A
#
# COMPACT_ATOMS: atom_id res chain seq x y z
N MET A 1 -38.78 23.72 -15.04
CA MET A 1 -38.22 22.35 -15.10
C MET A 1 -39.09 21.46 -14.24
N SER A 2 -39.60 20.33 -14.75
CA SER A 2 -40.53 19.46 -13.99
C SER A 2 -39.76 18.66 -12.94
N TYR A 3 -40.36 18.43 -11.76
CA TYR A 3 -39.79 17.61 -10.68
C TYR A 3 -39.31 16.23 -11.18
N LYS A 4 -40.05 15.63 -12.13
CA LYS A 4 -39.67 14.36 -12.77
C LYS A 4 -38.34 14.44 -13.52
N GLN A 5 -38.05 15.58 -14.17
CA GLN A 5 -36.80 15.79 -14.90
C GLN A 5 -35.61 15.98 -13.96
N LEU A 6 -35.81 16.71 -12.85
CA LEU A 6 -34.77 16.89 -11.83
C LEU A 6 -34.42 15.55 -11.16
N PHE A 7 -35.44 14.74 -10.83
CA PHE A 7 -35.24 13.42 -10.23
C PHE A 7 -34.45 12.48 -11.17
N LEU A 8 -34.83 12.43 -12.45
CA LEU A 8 -34.13 11.63 -13.46
C LEU A 8 -32.68 12.09 -13.66
N LEU A 9 -32.42 13.41 -13.62
CA LEU A 9 -31.08 13.96 -13.71
C LEU A 9 -30.20 13.47 -12.54
N ILE A 10 -30.71 13.57 -11.31
CA ILE A 10 -29.99 13.13 -10.11
C ILE A 10 -29.73 11.62 -10.17
N LEU A 11 -30.75 10.83 -10.51
CA LEU A 11 -30.61 9.37 -10.64
C LEU A 11 -29.54 8.99 -11.69
N THR A 12 -29.48 9.74 -12.80
CA THR A 12 -28.51 9.50 -13.88
C THR A 12 -27.09 9.82 -13.42
N ILE A 13 -26.89 10.93 -12.70
CA ILE A 13 -25.58 11.32 -12.16
C ILE A 13 -25.10 10.28 -11.16
N TRP A 14 -25.95 9.87 -10.22
CA TRP A 14 -25.62 8.85 -9.22
C TRP A 14 -25.30 7.49 -9.86
N SER A 15 -26.08 7.10 -10.88
CA SER A 15 -25.85 5.83 -11.57
C SER A 15 -24.53 5.85 -12.34
N ALA A 16 -24.22 6.95 -13.04
CA ALA A 16 -22.95 7.10 -13.75
C ALA A 16 -21.74 7.10 -12.80
N GLU A 17 -21.84 7.79 -11.66
CA GLU A 17 -20.79 7.80 -10.63
C GLU A 17 -20.57 6.41 -10.03
N LEU A 18 -21.64 5.68 -9.72
CA LEU A 18 -21.55 4.33 -9.19
C LEU A 18 -20.91 3.38 -10.21
N PHE A 19 -21.36 3.43 -11.46
CA PHE A 19 -20.87 2.54 -12.53
C PHE A 19 -19.40 2.77 -12.84
N THR A 20 -18.97 4.03 -12.87
CA THR A 20 -17.57 4.38 -13.13
C THR A 20 -16.66 3.92 -12.00
N ARG A 21 -17.01 4.17 -10.73
CA ARG A 21 -16.20 3.70 -9.58
C ARG A 21 -16.05 2.17 -9.55
N LEU A 22 -17.17 1.45 -9.73
CA LEU A 22 -17.16 -0.02 -9.78
C LEU A 22 -16.29 -0.56 -10.93
N LEU A 23 -16.35 0.06 -12.11
CA LEU A 23 -15.52 -0.32 -13.25
C LEU A 23 -14.02 -0.08 -12.98
N PHE A 24 -13.66 1.04 -12.37
CA PHE A 24 -12.27 1.33 -12.03
C PHE A 24 -11.71 0.38 -10.96
N ASP A 25 -12.48 0.10 -9.90
CA ASP A 25 -12.08 -0.83 -8.84
C ASP A 25 -11.92 -2.26 -9.36
N ALA A 26 -12.77 -2.69 -10.31
CA ALA A 26 -12.68 -4.01 -10.93
C ALA A 26 -11.52 -4.14 -11.92
N MET A 27 -11.23 -3.08 -12.70
CA MET A 27 -10.20 -3.13 -13.74
C MET A 27 -8.78 -3.00 -13.19
N ILE A 28 -8.59 -2.36 -12.03
CA ILE A 28 -7.26 -2.17 -11.46
C ILE A 28 -7.21 -2.79 -10.07
N PRO A 29 -7.15 -4.13 -9.99
CA PRO A 29 -7.10 -4.80 -8.71
C PRO A 29 -5.85 -4.34 -7.96
N PRO A 30 -5.99 -3.87 -6.71
CA PRO A 30 -4.84 -3.53 -5.90
C PRO A 30 -3.99 -4.78 -5.67
N GLN A 31 -2.73 -4.72 -6.06
CA GLN A 31 -1.77 -5.78 -5.80
C GLN A 31 -1.07 -5.52 -4.48
N MET A 32 -0.89 -6.56 -3.67
CA MET A 32 -0.07 -6.50 -2.48
C MET A 32 1.33 -7.00 -2.81
N GLU A 33 2.32 -6.12 -2.66
CA GLU A 33 3.72 -6.49 -2.72
C GLU A 33 4.24 -6.72 -1.30
N TYR A 34 5.05 -7.77 -1.14
CA TYR A 34 5.70 -8.12 0.11
C TYR A 34 7.21 -8.04 -0.04
N ARG A 35 7.90 -7.57 1.00
CA ARG A 35 9.36 -7.51 1.04
C ARG A 35 9.85 -7.77 2.46
N THR A 36 10.96 -8.49 2.54
CA THR A 36 11.70 -8.73 3.79
C THR A 36 13.02 -7.96 3.75
N VAL A 37 13.37 -7.31 4.85
CA VAL A 37 14.63 -6.58 5.01
C VAL A 37 15.31 -7.08 6.29
N TYR A 38 16.60 -7.33 6.21
CA TYR A 38 17.42 -7.70 7.35
C TYR A 38 18.14 -6.47 7.87
N LEU A 39 17.99 -6.20 9.16
CA LEU A 39 18.68 -5.11 9.86
C LEU A 39 19.75 -5.70 10.75
N GLU A 40 20.97 -5.21 10.62
CA GLU A 40 22.06 -5.58 11.51
C GLU A 40 22.18 -4.56 12.64
N LYS A 41 22.50 -5.07 13.83
CA LYS A 41 22.79 -4.26 14.99
C LYS A 41 24.15 -3.58 14.83
N ASP A 42 24.19 -2.26 14.92
CA ASP A 42 25.45 -1.52 14.98
C ASP A 42 26.09 -1.72 16.35
N ALA A 43 27.26 -2.37 16.35
CA ALA A 43 28.06 -2.66 17.54
C ALA A 43 28.47 -1.41 18.35
N LYS A 44 28.44 -0.21 17.76
CA LYS A 44 28.84 1.05 18.41
C LYS A 44 27.68 1.88 18.93
N LYS A 45 26.48 1.69 18.40
CA LYS A 45 25.34 2.58 18.69
C LYS A 45 24.13 1.88 19.31
N ASP A 46 24.17 0.57 19.50
CA ASP A 46 23.03 -0.23 19.99
C ASP A 46 21.75 -0.05 19.16
N LEU A 47 21.90 0.45 17.92
CA LEU A 47 20.82 0.77 17.00
C LEU A 47 20.85 -0.22 15.83
N PHE A 48 19.67 -0.62 15.37
CA PHE A 48 19.52 -1.43 14.16
C PHE A 48 19.57 -0.50 12.96
N LEU A 49 20.71 -0.48 12.26
CA LEU A 49 20.94 0.43 11.15
C LEU A 49 20.49 -0.21 9.84
N GLY A 50 19.27 0.12 9.44
CA GLY A 50 18.82 0.00 8.06
C GLY A 50 18.73 1.39 7.45
N SER A 51 19.78 1.84 6.75
CA SER A 51 19.80 3.14 6.05
C SER A 51 18.64 3.32 5.06
N THR A 52 17.98 2.23 4.67
CA THR A 52 16.93 2.18 3.67
C THR A 52 15.50 2.21 4.23
N LEU A 53 15.28 2.08 5.55
CA LEU A 53 13.92 2.07 6.13
C LEU A 53 13.16 3.38 5.94
N GLY A 54 13.84 4.52 6.09
CA GLY A 54 13.25 5.84 5.85
C GLY A 54 12.79 6.03 4.40
N ASP A 55 13.56 5.50 3.44
CA ASP A 55 13.22 5.51 2.02
C ASP A 55 12.05 4.57 1.70
N PHE A 56 11.95 3.44 2.40
CA PHE A 56 10.82 2.51 2.23
C PHE A 56 9.50 3.16 2.65
N GLY A 57 9.46 3.88 3.78
CA GLY A 57 8.29 4.63 4.21
C GLY A 57 7.83 5.67 3.17
N ARG A 58 8.77 6.44 2.60
CA ARG A 58 8.48 7.40 1.52
C ARG A 58 7.95 6.74 0.23
N ARG A 59 8.33 5.49 -0.02
CA ARG A 59 7.85 4.69 -1.17
C ARG A 59 6.54 3.93 -0.89
N GLY A 60 5.89 4.21 0.23
CA GLY A 60 4.59 3.63 0.60
C GLY A 60 4.66 2.23 1.22
N TRP A 61 5.86 1.76 1.59
CA TRP A 61 5.98 0.49 2.32
C TRP A 61 5.57 0.67 3.78
N LYS A 62 4.80 -0.29 4.28
CA LYS A 62 4.35 -0.37 5.68
C LYS A 62 4.95 -1.60 6.32
N ILE A 63 5.44 -1.46 7.55
CA ILE A 63 5.93 -2.59 8.35
C ILE A 63 4.72 -3.37 8.87
N VAL A 64 4.74 -4.69 8.69
CA VAL A 64 3.70 -5.61 9.18
C VAL A 64 4.18 -6.50 10.31
N GLY A 65 5.49 -6.68 10.42
CA GLY A 65 6.08 -7.50 11.46
C GLY A 65 7.58 -7.25 11.58
N VAL A 66 8.09 -7.43 12.78
CA VAL A 66 9.52 -7.36 13.08
C VAL A 66 9.82 -8.53 14.00
N ASN A 67 10.68 -9.43 13.55
CA ASN A 67 11.10 -10.59 14.33
C ASN A 67 12.62 -10.61 14.46
N PRO A 68 13.18 -10.98 15.62
CA PRO A 68 14.59 -11.30 15.71
C PRO A 68 14.90 -12.53 14.84
N ASP A 69 16.09 -12.57 14.25
CA ASP A 69 16.54 -13.74 13.53
C ASP A 69 16.79 -14.90 14.52
N PRO A 70 16.18 -16.08 14.33
CA PRO A 70 16.34 -17.21 15.25
C PRO A 70 17.77 -17.76 15.27
N ASP A 71 18.53 -17.59 14.20
CA ASP A 71 19.90 -18.07 14.05
C ASP A 71 20.94 -16.99 14.40
N ASN A 72 20.55 -15.70 14.38
CA ASN A 72 21.44 -14.59 14.68
C ASN A 72 20.77 -13.47 15.51
N GLY A 73 20.98 -13.47 16.82
CA GLY A 73 20.44 -12.46 17.74
C GLY A 73 20.93 -11.02 17.53
N GLN A 74 21.89 -10.78 16.62
CA GLN A 74 22.33 -9.45 16.21
C GLN A 74 21.59 -8.94 14.97
N GLN A 75 20.67 -9.73 14.41
CA GLN A 75 19.89 -9.40 13.22
C GLN A 75 18.40 -9.35 13.52
N MET A 76 17.70 -8.41 12.89
CA MET A 76 16.25 -8.34 12.86
C MET A 76 15.72 -8.49 11.45
N ILE A 77 14.67 -9.29 11.32
CA ILE A 77 13.92 -9.50 10.11
C ILE A 77 12.70 -8.58 10.15
N VAL A 78 12.64 -7.63 9.24
CA VAL A 78 11.50 -6.72 9.06
C VAL A 78 10.69 -7.15 7.86
N PHE A 79 9.43 -7.48 8.11
CA PHE A 79 8.45 -7.78 7.08
C PHE A 79 7.70 -6.51 6.73
N MET A 80 7.66 -6.19 5.43
CA MET A 80 6.98 -5.02 4.90
C MET A 80 5.98 -5.42 3.82
N GLN A 81 4.91 -4.64 3.73
CA GLN A 81 3.92 -4.74 2.66
C GLN A 81 3.70 -3.39 2.00
N ARG A 82 3.30 -3.40 0.73
CA ARG A 82 2.88 -2.22 0.00
C ARG A 82 1.74 -2.58 -0.92
N GLN A 83 0.68 -1.78 -0.88
CA GLN A 83 -0.38 -1.85 -1.88
C GLN A 83 0.06 -1.06 -3.11
N THR A 84 0.09 -1.72 -4.27
CA THR A 84 0.37 -1.09 -5.55
C THR A 84 -0.83 -1.20 -6.46
N ILE A 85 -1.04 -0.14 -7.22
CA ILE A 85 -2.00 -0.12 -8.31
C ILE A 85 -1.20 -0.62 -9.51
N LEU A 86 -1.71 -1.63 -10.23
CA LEU A 86 -1.07 -2.10 -11.46
C LEU A 86 -0.90 -0.88 -12.38
N ARG A 87 0.34 -0.43 -12.58
CA ARG A 87 0.60 0.59 -13.59
C ARG A 87 0.34 -0.09 -14.92
N MET A 88 -0.76 0.26 -15.58
CA MET A 88 -0.83 0.09 -17.03
C MET A 88 0.35 0.88 -17.59
N ASN A 89 1.42 0.18 -17.98
CA ASN A 89 2.54 0.78 -18.68
C ASN A 89 1.96 1.55 -19.87
N GLN A 90 2.11 2.87 -19.84
CA GLN A 90 2.00 3.71 -21.03
C GLN A 90 3.29 3.60 -21.83
#